data_AF-A0A8T6ERU0-F1
#
_entry.id   AF-A0A8T6ERU0-F1
#
_cell.length_a   1.000
_cell.length_b   1.000
_cell.length_c   1.000
_cell.angle_alpha   90.00
_cell.angle_beta   90.00
_cell.angle_gamma   90.00
#
_symmetry.space_group_name_H-M   'P 1'
#
loop_
_entity.id
_entity.type
_entity.pdbx_description
1 polymer ?
#
loop_
_entity_poly.entity_id
_entity_poly.type
_entity_poly.pdbx_seq_one_letter_code
_entity_poly.pdbx_strand_id
1 'polypeptide(L)'
;MLRVVGPQIPARNLLVIALVEALRARGLRTATAELLADGRATVTLPSGGRVTPAPGSAPLGEASALSSFLASLDPRADLVIAEDYEQPGVPAIELTTAAASTREAPAPDDLLASVEAERLERDFTARGAEAVADLAALVEARLLRGEPPSEGGLLARLRGRLRRG
;
A
#
# COMPACT_ATOMS: atom_id res chain seq x y z
N MET A 1 -2.68 8.28 -3.99
CA MET A 1 -1.73 7.15 -4.20
C MET A 1 -1.19 6.69 -2.86
N LEU A 2 -0.96 5.39 -2.71
CA LEU A 2 -0.36 4.76 -1.54
C LEU A 2 0.78 3.84 -2.01
N ARG A 3 1.92 3.83 -1.33
CA ARG A 3 3.02 2.91 -1.61
C ARG A 3 2.98 1.72 -0.66
N VAL A 4 3.37 0.54 -1.14
CA VAL A 4 3.71 -0.60 -0.28
C VAL A 4 5.19 -0.91 -0.47
N VAL A 5 5.98 -0.62 0.56
CA VAL A 5 7.43 -0.82 0.56
C VAL A 5 7.83 -1.95 1.50
N GLY A 6 9.07 -2.40 1.40
CA GLY A 6 9.61 -3.48 2.23
C GLY A 6 10.28 -4.58 1.41
N PRO A 7 10.56 -5.74 2.02
CA PRO A 7 11.20 -6.86 1.35
C PRO A 7 10.30 -7.47 0.28
N GLN A 8 10.91 -7.94 -0.81
CA GLN A 8 10.22 -8.63 -1.89
C GLN A 8 9.97 -10.10 -1.50
N ILE A 9 8.94 -10.30 -0.68
CA ILE A 9 8.51 -11.61 -0.18
C ILE A 9 7.02 -11.84 -0.46
N PRO A 10 6.55 -13.10 -0.45
CA PRO A 10 5.13 -13.42 -0.72
C PRO A 10 4.13 -12.64 0.16
N ALA A 11 4.48 -12.35 1.42
CA ALA A 11 3.66 -11.58 2.34
C ALA A 11 3.31 -10.17 1.84
N ARG A 12 4.12 -9.58 0.96
CA ARG A 12 3.83 -8.26 0.37
C ARG A 12 2.65 -8.33 -0.59
N ASN A 13 2.65 -9.32 -1.48
CA ASN A 13 1.54 -9.52 -2.40
C ASN A 13 0.26 -9.89 -1.62
N LEU A 14 0.39 -10.68 -0.55
CA LEU A 14 -0.70 -10.96 0.38
C LEU A 14 -1.27 -9.68 1.00
N LEU A 15 -0.40 -8.77 1.47
CA LEU A 15 -0.81 -7.47 2.03
C LEU A 15 -1.60 -6.65 1.01
N VAL A 16 -1.08 -6.52 -0.22
CA VAL A 16 -1.74 -5.76 -1.28
C VAL A 16 -3.11 -6.34 -1.60
N ILE A 17 -3.21 -7.66 -1.80
CA ILE A 17 -4.49 -8.33 -2.07
C ILE A 17 -5.46 -8.12 -0.92
N ALA A 18 -5.04 -8.40 0.31
CA ALA A 18 -5.89 -8.26 1.49
C ALA A 18 -6.39 -6.82 1.67
N LEU A 19 -5.53 -5.83 1.41
CA LEU A 19 -5.85 -4.42 1.52
C LEU A 19 -6.82 -3.97 0.42
N VAL A 20 -6.62 -4.41 -0.83
CA VAL A 20 -7.56 -4.16 -1.94
C VAL A 20 -8.95 -4.72 -1.61
N GLU A 21 -9.03 -5.95 -1.10
CA GLU A 21 -10.30 -6.55 -0.70
C GLU A 21 -10.96 -5.79 0.46
N ALA A 22 -10.19 -5.41 1.47
CA ALA A 22 -10.69 -4.65 2.61
C ALA A 22 -11.18 -3.24 2.20
N LEU A 23 -10.49 -2.56 1.28
CA LEU A 23 -10.92 -1.26 0.74
C LEU A 23 -12.16 -1.41 -0.15
N ARG A 24 -12.23 -2.48 -0.95
CA ARG A 24 -13.42 -2.80 -1.77
C ARG A 24 -14.64 -3.05 -0.90
N ALA A 25 -14.50 -3.78 0.21
CA ALA A 25 -15.58 -4.00 1.18
C ALA A 25 -16.13 -2.69 1.78
N ARG A 26 -15.33 -1.61 1.73
CA ARG A 26 -15.69 -0.26 2.15
C ARG A 26 -16.22 0.61 1.00
N GLY A 27 -16.40 0.04 -0.19
CA GLY A 27 -16.92 0.72 -1.37
C GLY A 27 -15.88 1.47 -2.20
N LEU A 28 -14.58 1.31 -1.92
CA LEU A 28 -13.51 2.00 -2.64
C LEU A 28 -13.09 1.23 -3.90
N ARG A 29 -12.87 1.98 -4.98
CA ARG A 29 -12.37 1.50 -6.27
C ARG A 29 -10.85 1.62 -6.30
N THR A 30 -10.19 0.58 -5.83
CA THR A 30 -8.73 0.55 -5.70
C THR A 30 -8.08 -0.13 -6.91
N ALA A 31 -7.14 0.58 -7.55
CA ALA A 31 -6.23 0.04 -8.54
C ALA A 31 -4.92 -0.42 -7.87
N THR A 32 -4.18 -1.31 -8.52
CA THR A 32 -2.79 -1.63 -8.15
C THR A 32 -1.84 -1.27 -9.29
N ALA A 33 -0.61 -0.93 -8.96
CA ALA A 33 0.44 -0.64 -9.93
C ALA A 33 1.76 -1.27 -9.51
N GLU A 34 2.43 -1.97 -10.42
CA GLU A 34 3.77 -2.52 -10.22
C GLU A 34 4.74 -1.81 -11.16
N LEU A 35 5.77 -1.17 -10.60
CA LEU A 35 6.80 -0.49 -11.40
C LEU A 35 7.74 -1.51 -12.03
N LEU A 36 7.94 -1.39 -13.34
CA LEU A 36 8.88 -2.19 -14.11
C LEU A 36 10.26 -1.51 -14.13
N ALA A 37 11.31 -2.30 -14.33
CA ALA A 37 12.69 -1.81 -14.37
C ALA A 37 12.96 -0.77 -15.48
N ASP A 38 12.14 -0.74 -16.52
CA ASP A 38 12.22 0.23 -17.61
C ASP A 38 11.42 1.53 -17.36
N GLY A 39 10.92 1.71 -16.13
CA GLY A 39 10.17 2.90 -15.71
C GLY A 39 8.70 2.91 -16.14
N ARG A 40 8.22 1.89 -16.85
CA ARG A 40 6.78 1.69 -17.07
C ARG A 40 6.13 1.07 -15.83
N ALA A 41 4.81 1.09 -15.75
CA ALA A 41 4.07 0.37 -14.71
C ALA A 41 3.05 -0.58 -15.33
N THR A 42 2.86 -1.74 -14.71
CA THR A 42 1.69 -2.57 -14.97
C THR A 42 0.59 -2.17 -13.99
N VAL A 43 -0.54 -1.72 -14.51
CA VAL A 43 -1.68 -1.26 -13.71
C VAL A 43 -2.81 -2.28 -13.80
N THR A 44 -3.33 -2.70 -12.65
CA THR A 44 -4.58 -3.46 -12.57
C THR A 44 -5.68 -2.52 -12.10
N LEU A 45 -6.69 -2.35 -12.95
CA LEU A 45 -7.83 -1.47 -12.72
C LEU A 45 -8.79 -2.09 -11.69
N PRO A 46 -9.63 -1.28 -11.01
CA PRO A 46 -10.66 -1.77 -10.10
C PRO A 46 -11.64 -2.77 -10.76
N SER A 47 -11.81 -2.69 -12.08
CA SER A 47 -12.63 -3.60 -12.89
C SER A 47 -11.96 -4.96 -13.17
N GLY A 48 -10.69 -5.13 -12.81
CA GLY A 48 -9.87 -6.31 -13.11
C GLY A 48 -9.11 -6.24 -14.44
N GLY A 49 -9.34 -5.20 -15.26
CA GLY A 49 -8.57 -4.98 -16.47
C GLY A 49 -7.10 -4.69 -16.15
N ARG A 50 -6.17 -5.32 -16.88
CA ARG A 50 -4.73 -5.10 -16.71
C ARG A 50 -4.17 -4.35 -17.91
N VAL A 51 -3.43 -3.28 -17.66
CA VAL A 51 -2.87 -2.39 -18.68
C VAL A 51 -1.38 -2.21 -18.44
N THR A 52 -0.59 -2.37 -19.48
CA THR A 52 0.84 -2.04 -19.49
C THR A 52 1.11 -1.15 -20.70
N PRO A 53 1.66 0.07 -20.52
CA PRO A 53 2.00 0.96 -21.63
C PRO A 53 2.95 0.28 -22.62
N ALA A 54 2.84 0.62 -23.91
CA ALA A 54 3.76 0.11 -24.93
C ALA A 54 5.20 0.57 -24.67
N PRO A 55 6.21 -0.19 -25.12
CA PRO A 55 7.61 0.29 -25.10
C PRO A 55 7.75 1.67 -25.76
N GLY A 56 8.55 2.55 -25.16
CA GLY A 56 8.74 3.92 -25.64
C GLY A 56 7.69 4.93 -25.14
N SER A 57 6.72 4.50 -24.33
CA SER A 57 5.84 5.42 -23.59
C SER A 57 6.61 6.22 -22.54
N ALA A 58 6.05 7.36 -22.12
CA ALA A 58 6.61 8.15 -21.03
C ALA A 58 6.74 7.32 -19.74
N PRO A 59 7.82 7.51 -18.96
CA PRO A 59 8.01 6.79 -17.70
C PRO A 59 6.93 7.19 -16.69
N LEU A 60 6.48 6.21 -15.90
CA LEU A 60 5.47 6.39 -14.86
C LEU A 60 6.09 6.43 -13.45
N GLY A 61 7.41 6.46 -13.32
CA GLY A 61 8.13 6.44 -12.03
C GLY A 61 7.76 7.57 -11.06
N GLU A 62 7.14 8.65 -11.56
CA GLU A 62 6.55 9.70 -10.74
C GLU A 62 5.08 9.41 -10.39
N ALA A 63 4.71 9.65 -9.13
CA ALA A 63 3.38 9.48 -8.57
C ALA A 63 2.33 10.34 -9.30
N SER A 64 2.71 11.55 -9.71
CA SER A 64 1.89 12.45 -10.54
C SER A 64 1.61 11.83 -11.91
N ALA A 65 2.64 11.26 -12.55
CA ALA A 65 2.52 10.60 -13.85
C ALA A 65 1.65 9.33 -13.75
N LEU A 66 1.89 8.48 -12.74
CA LEU A 66 1.07 7.29 -12.50
C LEU A 66 -0.38 7.64 -12.21
N SER A 67 -0.62 8.65 -11.35
CA SER A 67 -1.98 9.07 -11.01
C SER A 67 -2.71 9.65 -12.24
N SER A 68 -2.02 10.43 -13.05
CA SER A 68 -2.57 10.98 -14.30
C SER A 68 -2.88 9.88 -15.32
N PHE A 69 -1.98 8.89 -15.45
CA PHE A 69 -2.19 7.74 -16.30
C PHE A 69 -3.41 6.92 -15.84
N LEU A 70 -3.51 6.61 -14.56
CA LEU A 70 -4.68 5.90 -14.02
C LEU A 70 -5.97 6.68 -14.25
N ALA A 71 -5.98 8.00 -14.01
CA ALA A 71 -7.16 8.84 -14.23
C ALA A 71 -7.63 8.82 -15.70
N SER A 72 -6.72 8.62 -16.65
CA SER A 72 -7.06 8.45 -18.08
C SER A 72 -7.68 7.08 -18.41
N LEU A 73 -7.39 6.05 -17.61
CA LEU A 73 -7.90 4.69 -17.79
C LEU A 73 -9.21 4.46 -17.01
N ASP A 74 -9.26 4.88 -15.75
CA ASP A 74 -10.42 4.78 -14.87
C ASP A 74 -10.55 6.07 -14.03
N PRO A 75 -11.34 7.06 -14.48
CA PRO A 75 -11.56 8.30 -13.74
C PRO A 75 -12.39 8.10 -12.45
N ARG A 76 -12.89 6.89 -12.19
CA ARG A 76 -13.62 6.54 -10.97
C ARG A 76 -12.74 5.83 -9.94
N ALA A 77 -11.45 5.61 -10.21
CA ALA A 77 -10.57 5.01 -9.22
C ALA A 77 -10.35 5.99 -8.05
N ASP A 78 -10.58 5.52 -6.83
CA ASP A 78 -10.42 6.34 -5.61
C ASP A 78 -8.96 6.32 -5.12
N LEU A 79 -8.28 5.20 -5.35
CA LEU A 79 -6.93 4.95 -4.84
C LEU A 79 -6.13 4.07 -5.80
N VAL A 80 -4.82 4.30 -5.85
CA VAL A 80 -3.84 3.36 -6.41
C VAL A 80 -2.87 2.92 -5.32
N ILE A 81 -2.67 1.61 -5.21
CA ILE A 81 -1.65 0.98 -4.38
C ILE A 81 -0.48 0.63 -5.29
N ALA A 82 0.67 1.26 -5.04
CA ALA A 82 1.85 1.15 -5.86
C ALA A 82 2.91 0.28 -5.17
N GLU A 83 3.30 -0.78 -5.86
CA GLU A 83 4.41 -1.66 -5.51
C GLU A 83 5.67 -1.19 -6.22
N ASP A 84 6.78 -1.21 -5.48
CA ASP A 84 8.13 -0.86 -5.91
C ASP A 84 8.30 0.58 -6.40
N TYR A 85 7.41 1.46 -5.93
CA TYR A 85 7.61 2.90 -5.98
C TYR A 85 8.39 3.38 -4.76
N GLU A 86 9.52 4.04 -5.00
CA GLU A 86 10.39 4.59 -3.96
C GLU A 86 10.32 6.11 -3.83
N GLN A 87 9.41 6.77 -4.57
CA GLN A 87 9.32 8.23 -4.56
C GLN A 87 9.01 8.78 -3.15
N PRO A 88 9.85 9.68 -2.61
CA PRO A 88 9.59 10.39 -1.35
C PRO A 88 8.39 11.34 -1.45
N GLY A 89 7.77 11.66 -0.31
CA GLY A 89 6.61 12.56 -0.24
C GLY A 89 5.28 11.89 -0.58
N VAL A 90 5.29 10.56 -0.75
CA VAL A 90 4.09 9.77 -1.03
C VAL A 90 3.84 8.83 0.16
N PRO A 91 2.63 8.79 0.73
CA PRO A 91 2.30 7.93 1.86
C PRO A 91 2.62 6.45 1.58
N ALA A 92 3.17 5.77 2.58
CA ALA A 92 3.67 4.41 2.47
C ALA A 92 3.20 3.51 3.62
N ILE A 93 2.86 2.27 3.30
CA ILE A 93 2.83 1.17 4.25
C ILE A 93 4.15 0.41 4.10
N GLU A 94 4.85 0.24 5.21
CA GLU A 94 6.06 -0.56 5.28
C GLU A 94 5.74 -1.98 5.72
N LEU A 95 6.16 -2.96 4.92
CA LEU A 95 6.20 -4.36 5.34
C LEU A 95 7.56 -4.63 5.98
N THR A 96 7.57 -5.16 7.19
CA THR A 96 8.77 -5.54 7.92
C THR A 96 8.82 -7.04 8.15
N THR A 97 10.02 -7.56 8.37
CA THR A 97 10.29 -8.94 8.78
C THR A 97 11.14 -8.94 10.04
N ALA A 98 11.17 -10.05 10.77
CA ALA A 98 12.11 -10.20 11.90
C ALA A 98 13.58 -10.14 11.45
N ALA A 99 13.87 -10.57 10.21
CA ALA A 99 15.14 -10.30 9.56
C ALA A 99 15.21 -8.81 9.19
N ALA A 100 16.32 -8.15 9.51
CA ALA A 100 16.53 -6.76 9.14
C ALA A 100 16.38 -6.58 7.62
N SER A 101 15.48 -5.69 7.20
CA SER A 101 15.40 -5.26 5.80
C SER A 101 16.66 -4.47 5.46
N THR A 102 17.25 -4.76 4.30
CA THR A 102 18.37 -3.98 3.75
C THR A 102 17.90 -2.74 2.99
N ARG A 103 16.59 -2.58 2.80
CA ARG A 103 15.99 -1.44 2.11
C ARG A 103 15.83 -0.27 3.08
N GLU A 104 16.06 0.94 2.57
CA GLU A 104 15.89 2.16 3.36
C GLU A 104 14.42 2.31 3.80
N ALA A 105 14.22 2.59 5.08
CA ALA A 105 12.88 2.81 5.63
C ALA A 105 12.27 4.10 5.05
N PRO A 106 10.94 4.19 4.89
CA PRO A 106 10.29 5.44 4.52
C PRO A 106 10.67 6.59 5.45
N ALA A 107 10.68 7.80 4.91
CA ALA A 107 10.71 9.01 5.74
C ALA A 107 9.55 8.97 6.76
N PRO A 108 9.76 9.42 8.01
CA PRO A 108 8.72 9.36 9.04
C PRO A 108 7.40 10.03 8.63
N ASP A 109 7.47 11.11 7.86
CA ASP A 109 6.28 11.85 7.39
C ASP A 109 5.52 11.12 6.26
N ASP A 110 6.19 10.20 5.57
CA ASP A 110 5.58 9.35 4.55
C ASP A 110 4.99 8.06 5.15
N LEU A 111 5.48 7.62 6.32
CA LEU A 111 5.10 6.34 6.90
C LEU A 111 3.68 6.41 7.51
N LEU A 112 2.75 5.70 6.88
CA LEU A 112 1.36 5.58 7.35
C LEU A 112 1.20 4.44 8.37
N ALA A 113 1.84 3.30 8.12
CA ALA A 113 1.86 2.15 9.03
C ALA A 113 3.03 1.21 8.72
N SER A 114 3.48 0.46 9.73
CA SER A 114 4.36 -0.70 9.55
C SER A 114 3.59 -1.99 9.86
N VAL A 115 3.76 -3.01 9.02
CA VAL A 115 3.10 -4.31 9.10
C VAL A 115 4.17 -5.40 9.16
N GLU A 116 4.14 -6.23 10.21
CA GLU A 116 5.02 -7.40 10.32
C GLU A 116 4.49 -8.55 9.47
N ALA A 117 5.30 -9.08 8.55
CA ALA A 117 4.93 -10.13 7.60
C ALA A 117 4.43 -11.40 8.32
N GLU A 118 5.15 -11.86 9.33
CA GLU A 118 4.85 -13.10 10.07
C GLU A 118 3.55 -12.97 10.90
N ARG A 119 3.20 -11.74 11.27
CA ARG A 119 1.92 -11.47 11.92
C ARG A 119 0.79 -11.41 10.89
N LEU A 120 1.00 -10.73 9.77
CA LEU A 120 0.04 -10.64 8.68
C LEU A 120 -0.39 -12.03 8.22
N GLU A 121 0.56 -12.93 7.96
CA GLU A 121 0.29 -14.30 7.50
C GLU A 121 -0.56 -15.08 8.51
N ARG A 122 -0.22 -15.00 9.81
CA ARG A 122 -0.99 -15.63 10.88
C ARG A 122 -2.41 -15.08 10.98
N ASP A 123 -2.55 -13.75 11.02
CA ASP A 123 -3.84 -13.09 11.16
C ASP A 123 -4.72 -13.33 9.92
N PHE A 124 -4.14 -13.32 8.72
CA PHE A 124 -4.84 -13.61 7.47
C PHE A 124 -5.28 -15.07 7.39
N THR A 125 -4.47 -16.03 7.85
CA THR A 125 -4.89 -17.44 7.91
C THR A 125 -6.13 -17.63 8.78
N ALA A 126 -6.26 -16.86 9.86
CA ALA A 126 -7.40 -16.94 10.78
C ALA A 126 -8.64 -16.16 10.31
N ARG A 127 -8.46 -15.01 9.65
CA ARG A 127 -9.55 -14.03 9.41
C ARG A 127 -9.70 -13.60 7.95
N GLY A 128 -8.82 -14.05 7.05
CA GLY A 128 -8.76 -13.56 5.67
C GLY A 128 -8.48 -12.06 5.60
N ALA A 129 -9.13 -11.37 4.66
CA ALA A 129 -8.93 -9.94 4.43
C ALA A 129 -9.33 -9.04 5.62
N GLU A 130 -10.17 -9.53 6.55
CA GLU A 130 -10.49 -8.79 7.78
C GLU A 130 -9.27 -8.57 8.67
N ALA A 131 -8.19 -9.32 8.45
CA ALA A 131 -6.91 -9.12 9.11
C ALA A 131 -6.36 -7.69 8.96
N VAL A 132 -6.69 -7.02 7.86
CA VAL A 132 -6.22 -5.66 7.52
C VAL A 132 -7.34 -4.61 7.51
N ALA A 133 -8.51 -4.90 8.12
CA ALA A 133 -9.63 -3.96 8.14
C ALA A 133 -9.29 -2.61 8.81
N ASP A 134 -8.56 -2.64 9.93
CA ASP A 134 -8.09 -1.44 10.63
C ASP A 134 -7.10 -0.63 9.76
N LEU A 135 -6.27 -1.32 8.99
CA LEU A 135 -5.33 -0.69 8.06
C LEU A 135 -6.07 -0.01 6.91
N ALA A 136 -7.09 -0.66 6.34
CA ALA A 136 -7.95 -0.07 5.31
C ALA A 136 -8.68 1.18 5.82
N ALA A 137 -9.19 1.15 7.07
CA ALA A 137 -9.81 2.30 7.70
C ALA A 137 -8.83 3.47 7.87
N LEU A 138 -7.59 3.17 8.31
CA LEU A 138 -6.53 4.18 8.42
C LEU A 138 -6.18 4.80 7.07
N VAL A 139 -6.04 3.97 6.02
CA VAL A 139 -5.76 4.44 4.66
C VAL A 139 -6.86 5.37 4.16
N GLU A 140 -8.13 5.00 4.32
CA GLU A 140 -9.26 5.84 3.91
C GLU A 140 -9.27 7.17 4.66
N ALA A 141 -9.17 7.14 5.99
CA ALA A 141 -9.16 8.34 6.83
C ALA A 141 -8.03 9.29 6.41
N ARG A 142 -6.83 8.75 6.19
CA ARG A 142 -5.64 9.57 5.94
C ARG A 142 -5.55 10.10 4.52
N LEU A 143 -5.89 9.27 3.52
CA LEU A 143 -5.68 9.60 2.11
C LEU A 143 -6.91 10.19 1.42
N LEU A 144 -8.10 9.81 1.85
CA LEU A 144 -9.34 10.25 1.19
C LEU A 144 -10.08 11.32 1.99
N ARG A 145 -9.91 11.34 3.32
CA ARG A 145 -10.56 12.33 4.19
C ARG A 145 -9.62 13.41 4.73
N GLY A 146 -8.30 13.23 4.56
CA GLY A 146 -7.29 14.19 5.02
C GLY A 146 -7.20 14.31 6.54
N GLU A 147 -7.63 13.29 7.29
CA GLU A 147 -7.57 13.30 8.75
C GLU A 147 -6.11 13.36 9.23
N PRO A 148 -5.79 14.15 10.27
CA PRO A 148 -4.43 14.21 10.79
C PRO A 148 -4.02 12.87 11.41
N PRO A 149 -2.70 12.55 11.48
CA PRO A 149 -2.24 11.36 12.16
C PRO A 149 -2.73 11.41 13.61
N SER A 150 -3.57 10.45 14.03
CA SER A 150 -3.98 10.40 15.43
C SER A 150 -2.74 10.08 16.26
N GLU A 151 -2.38 10.93 17.23
CA GLU A 151 -1.22 10.78 18.12
C GLU A 151 -1.27 9.50 19.02
N GLY A 152 -2.18 8.57 18.78
CA GLY A 152 -2.29 7.31 19.53
C GLY A 152 -2.87 6.12 18.76
N GLY A 153 -3.03 6.21 17.44
CA GLY A 153 -3.68 5.19 16.62
C GLY A 153 -2.72 4.07 16.21
N LEU A 154 -3.00 2.86 16.69
CA LEU A 154 -2.31 1.58 16.39
C LEU A 154 -0.82 1.47 16.80
N LEU A 155 0.05 2.41 16.48
CA LEU A 155 1.49 2.37 16.83
C LEU A 155 1.73 2.41 18.36
N ALA A 156 0.92 3.17 19.10
CA ALA A 156 0.99 3.18 20.57
C ALA A 156 0.49 1.87 21.21
N ARG A 157 -0.49 1.21 20.59
CA ARG A 157 -1.07 -0.04 21.10
C ARG A 157 -0.22 -1.27 20.77
N LEU A 158 0.57 -1.22 19.71
CA LEU A 158 1.49 -2.29 19.32
C LEU A 158 2.81 -2.23 20.09
N ARG A 159 3.34 -1.03 20.40
CA ARG A 159 4.51 -0.90 21.29
C ARG A 159 4.19 -1.12 22.79
N GLY A 160 2.95 -0.89 23.23
CA GLY A 160 2.57 -0.90 24.64
C GLY A 160 2.43 -2.27 25.31
N ARG A 161 2.33 -3.38 24.56
CA ARG A 161 2.17 -4.74 25.15
C ARG A 161 3.48 -5.48 25.44
N LEU A 162 4.63 -4.94 25.06
CA LEU A 162 5.95 -5.59 25.24
C LEU A 162 6.79 -4.99 26.40
N ARG A 163 6.20 -4.19 27.29
CA ARG A 163 6.91 -3.59 28.45
C ARG A 163 6.35 -3.92 29.83
N ARG A 164 5.49 -4.94 29.95
CA ARG A 164 5.09 -5.53 31.24
C ARG A 164 4.97 -7.04 31.08
N GLY A 165 6.03 -7.74 31.43
CA GLY A 165 6.15 -9.19 31.47
C GLY A 165 7.57 -9.54 31.87
#